data_AF-A0AAU1T5A7-F1
#
_entry.id   AF-A0AAU1T5A7-F1
#
_cell.length_a   1.000
_cell.length_b   1.000
_cell.length_c   1.000
_cell.angle_alpha   90.00
_cell.angle_beta   90.00
_cell.angle_gamma   90.00
#
_symmetry.space_group_name_H-M   'P 1'
#
loop_
_entity.id
_entity.type
_entity.pdbx_description
1 polymer ?
#
loop_
_entity_poly.entity_id
_entity_poly.type
_entity_poly.pdbx_seq_one_letter_code
_entity_poly.pdbx_strand_id
1 'polypeptide(L)'
;MGAGRRRLWQTMAVGGIGLSLYAGMLTVDDIRDRASSEHDIAAACDHLVSGAQVMDLQGGMVRAKSSDYDEYRLDARHRSACTIYKVSGSHKTTDLFRLIVASSDDSEPVNVIGDRGSPFLTTTDGHQPKDDVTAVADREPEAWPLGDGTLGSYMNFRTTIRAECGPGSGKAAPRLLNVTAVARYQEVPAEDLLRLAHIARSATQQLTRRIGCRTQLPALPDRMPAVPSKLRPAASATGSCRWADRLVKEQRQGRLPDRALTIPALETNPAEGCLLAVSPGRVRAIADGLDDDQRDYADGALTHSPWWLRTASYFDAEAESVGYDDFGDDVILKPGTAGGKDGTWWASSICDGKPALHTISTDHIYDDILGHKMLSSLFRAYVDDITTRRGCTHITYPAAKDFRDV
;
A
#
# COMPACT_ATOMS: atom_id res chain seq x y z
N MET A 1 -66.69 -35.51 8.38
CA MET A 1 -65.30 -35.01 8.28
C MET A 1 -65.24 -33.98 7.13
N GLY A 2 -65.35 -32.67 7.38
CA GLY A 2 -65.46 -31.72 6.25
C GLY A 2 -65.21 -30.23 6.54
N ALA A 3 -65.31 -29.76 7.78
CA ALA A 3 -65.14 -28.33 8.08
C ALA A 3 -63.71 -27.98 8.57
N GLY A 4 -63.06 -28.84 9.35
CA GLY A 4 -61.74 -28.55 9.94
C GLY A 4 -60.58 -28.52 8.93
N ARG A 5 -60.65 -29.33 7.87
CA ARG A 5 -59.57 -29.45 6.87
C ARG A 5 -59.51 -28.26 5.89
N ARG A 6 -60.65 -27.60 5.61
CA ARG A 6 -60.70 -26.38 4.78
C ARG A 6 -60.18 -25.14 5.51
N ARG A 7 -60.46 -25.01 6.81
CA ARG A 7 -59.95 -23.90 7.63
C ARG A 7 -58.42 -23.92 7.75
N LEU A 8 -57.82 -25.10 7.85
CA LEU A 8 -56.36 -25.28 7.92
C LEU A 8 -55.63 -24.97 6.60
N TRP A 9 -56.26 -25.24 5.46
CA TRP A 9 -55.72 -24.89 4.14
C TRP A 9 -55.87 -23.40 3.82
N GLN A 10 -56.95 -22.75 4.25
CA GLN A 10 -57.13 -21.31 4.09
C GLN A 10 -56.15 -20.50 4.96
N THR A 11 -55.84 -20.94 6.19
CA THR A 11 -54.83 -20.28 7.01
C THR A 11 -53.40 -20.49 6.48
N MET A 12 -53.08 -21.64 5.90
CA MET A 12 -51.79 -21.85 5.22
C MET A 12 -51.64 -21.01 3.94
N ALA A 13 -52.70 -20.86 3.14
CA ALA A 13 -52.66 -20.04 1.92
C ALA A 13 -52.54 -18.54 2.24
N VAL A 14 -53.25 -18.04 3.26
CA VAL A 14 -53.12 -16.65 3.72
C VAL A 14 -51.75 -16.41 4.39
N GLY A 15 -51.23 -17.40 5.13
CA GLY A 15 -49.86 -17.36 5.66
C GLY A 15 -48.79 -17.34 4.57
N GLY A 16 -48.95 -18.14 3.51
CA GLY A 16 -48.04 -18.18 2.36
C GLY A 16 -48.08 -16.91 1.50
N ILE A 17 -49.27 -16.32 1.29
CA ILE A 17 -49.42 -15.04 0.58
C ILE A 17 -48.88 -13.88 1.45
N GLY A 18 -49.12 -13.89 2.76
CA GLY A 18 -48.57 -12.90 3.68
C GLY A 18 -47.05 -12.96 3.75
N LEU A 19 -46.46 -14.15 3.80
CA LEU A 19 -45.00 -14.33 3.80
C LEU A 19 -44.35 -13.97 2.45
N SER A 20 -45.01 -14.25 1.33
CA SER A 20 -44.49 -13.86 0.00
C SER A 20 -44.64 -12.37 -0.28
N LEU A 21 -45.70 -11.72 0.19
CA LEU A 21 -45.84 -10.26 0.16
C LEU A 21 -44.84 -9.58 1.10
N TYR A 22 -44.61 -10.13 2.29
CA TYR A 22 -43.60 -9.62 3.23
C TYR A 22 -42.19 -9.79 2.69
N ALA A 23 -41.87 -10.96 2.11
CA ALA A 23 -40.61 -11.18 1.40
C ALA A 23 -40.47 -10.23 0.20
N GLY A 24 -41.55 -9.99 -0.55
CA GLY A 24 -41.57 -9.02 -1.65
C GLY A 24 -41.41 -7.56 -1.20
N MET A 25 -41.91 -7.21 -0.01
CA MET A 25 -41.73 -5.87 0.57
C MET A 25 -40.30 -5.67 1.06
N LEU A 26 -39.73 -6.66 1.75
CA LEU A 26 -38.33 -6.64 2.18
C LEU A 26 -37.37 -6.53 0.99
N THR A 27 -37.63 -7.23 -0.11
CA THR A 27 -36.79 -7.11 -1.31
C THR A 27 -36.93 -5.75 -1.99
N VAL A 28 -38.11 -5.11 -1.99
CA VAL A 28 -38.29 -3.75 -2.51
C VAL A 28 -37.57 -2.72 -1.65
N ASP A 29 -37.63 -2.86 -0.33
CA ASP A 29 -36.91 -1.97 0.59
C ASP A 29 -35.39 -2.16 0.44
N ASP A 30 -34.90 -3.40 0.32
CA ASP A 30 -33.49 -3.67 0.05
C ASP A 30 -33.02 -3.07 -1.28
N ILE A 31 -33.83 -3.15 -2.35
CA ILE A 31 -33.51 -2.53 -3.65
C ILE A 31 -33.42 -1.01 -3.54
N ARG A 32 -34.36 -0.37 -2.82
CA ARG A 32 -34.37 1.07 -2.63
C ARG A 32 -33.19 1.54 -1.79
N ASP A 33 -32.93 0.84 -0.69
CA ASP A 33 -31.82 1.12 0.21
C ASP A 33 -30.47 0.98 -0.50
N ARG A 34 -30.35 -0.06 -1.34
CA ARG A 34 -29.17 -0.25 -2.17
C ARG A 34 -29.01 0.88 -3.19
N ALA A 35 -30.07 1.21 -3.94
CA ALA A 35 -30.01 2.29 -4.92
C ALA A 35 -29.67 3.66 -4.29
N SER A 36 -30.21 3.95 -3.09
CA SER A 36 -29.85 5.14 -2.32
C SER A 36 -28.37 5.12 -1.94
N SER A 37 -27.90 4.01 -1.37
CA SER A 37 -26.49 3.85 -0.99
C SER A 37 -25.55 3.99 -2.19
N GLU A 38 -25.92 3.43 -3.35
CA GLU A 38 -25.14 3.54 -4.57
C GLU A 38 -25.03 4.99 -5.06
N HIS A 39 -26.12 5.76 -4.97
CA HIS A 39 -26.12 7.18 -5.31
C HIS A 39 -25.26 8.00 -4.34
N ASP A 40 -25.41 7.75 -3.04
CA ASP A 40 -24.66 8.44 -1.98
C ASP A 40 -23.15 8.18 -2.11
N ILE A 41 -22.75 6.93 -2.38
CA ILE A 41 -21.34 6.57 -2.64
C ILE A 41 -20.79 7.33 -3.86
N ALA A 42 -21.54 7.32 -4.98
CA ALA A 42 -21.11 8.00 -6.18
C ALA A 42 -20.93 9.51 -5.93
N ALA A 43 -21.87 10.15 -5.24
CA ALA A 43 -21.79 11.57 -4.91
C ALA A 43 -20.62 11.90 -3.95
N ALA A 44 -20.35 11.04 -2.95
CA ALA A 44 -19.25 11.25 -2.01
C ALA A 44 -17.87 11.10 -2.65
N CYS A 45 -17.75 10.25 -3.67
CA CYS A 45 -16.53 10.02 -4.43
C CYS A 45 -16.46 10.83 -5.73
N ASP A 46 -17.16 11.97 -5.81
CA ASP A 46 -17.16 12.90 -6.95
C ASP A 46 -17.45 12.22 -8.31
N HIS A 47 -18.34 11.22 -8.26
CA HIS A 47 -18.75 10.34 -9.36
C HIS A 47 -17.61 9.57 -10.05
N LEU A 48 -16.42 9.51 -9.45
CA LEU A 48 -15.31 8.72 -9.99
C LEU A 48 -15.52 7.20 -9.82
N VAL A 49 -16.37 6.81 -8.88
CA VAL A 49 -16.64 5.41 -8.53
C VAL A 49 -18.11 5.09 -8.70
N SER A 50 -18.39 3.91 -9.26
CA SER A 50 -19.75 3.37 -9.28
C SER A 50 -20.11 2.82 -7.90
N GLY A 51 -21.21 3.32 -7.33
CA GLY A 51 -21.75 2.81 -6.07
C GLY A 51 -21.98 1.30 -6.11
N ALA A 52 -22.49 0.77 -7.23
CA ALA A 52 -22.72 -0.67 -7.40
C ALA A 52 -21.43 -1.49 -7.26
N GLN A 53 -20.30 -1.01 -7.79
CA GLN A 53 -19.03 -1.71 -7.69
C GLN A 53 -18.51 -1.79 -6.25
N VAL A 54 -18.70 -0.73 -5.47
CA VAL A 54 -18.32 -0.69 -4.04
C VAL A 54 -19.26 -1.57 -3.21
N MET A 55 -20.56 -1.52 -3.52
CA MET A 55 -21.60 -2.31 -2.85
C MET A 55 -21.52 -3.81 -3.16
N ASP A 56 -20.71 -4.23 -4.13
CA ASP A 56 -20.45 -5.63 -4.46
C ASP A 56 -19.24 -6.23 -3.72
N LEU A 57 -18.45 -5.41 -3.01
CA LEU A 57 -17.35 -5.89 -2.16
C LEU A 57 -17.89 -6.76 -1.02
N GLN A 58 -17.05 -7.65 -0.47
CA GLN A 58 -17.42 -8.58 0.59
C GLN A 58 -18.65 -9.46 0.27
N GLY A 59 -18.80 -9.90 -0.99
CA GLY A 59 -19.93 -10.73 -1.42
C GLY A 59 -21.25 -9.98 -1.55
N GLY A 60 -21.23 -8.65 -1.49
CA GLY A 60 -22.39 -7.79 -1.73
C GLY A 60 -23.08 -7.30 -0.46
N MET A 61 -23.62 -6.09 -0.53
CA MET A 61 -24.34 -5.46 0.57
C MET A 61 -25.56 -4.67 0.11
N VAL A 62 -26.44 -4.38 1.06
CA VAL A 62 -27.69 -3.65 0.84
C VAL A 62 -27.55 -2.19 1.27
N ARG A 63 -26.82 -1.89 2.36
CA ARG A 63 -26.69 -0.54 2.90
C ARG A 63 -25.23 -0.16 3.13
N ALA A 64 -24.88 1.04 2.69
CA ALA A 64 -23.63 1.71 3.00
C ALA A 64 -23.88 3.22 3.12
N LYS A 65 -22.97 3.92 3.77
CA LYS A 65 -23.00 5.38 3.85
C LYS A 65 -21.60 5.95 3.63
N SER A 66 -21.52 7.14 3.05
CA SER A 66 -20.28 7.90 3.04
C SER A 66 -19.99 8.47 4.43
N SER A 67 -18.74 8.89 4.63
CA SER A 67 -18.42 9.80 5.73
C SER A 67 -19.19 11.11 5.59
N ASP A 68 -19.62 11.67 6.72
CA ASP A 68 -20.35 12.95 6.77
C ASP A 68 -19.39 14.15 6.91
N TYR A 69 -18.08 13.92 7.10
CA TYR A 69 -17.10 15.01 7.17
C TYR A 69 -16.61 15.40 5.78
N ASP A 70 -16.63 16.70 5.50
CA ASP A 70 -16.23 17.28 4.21
C ASP A 70 -14.78 16.94 3.81
N GLU A 71 -13.87 16.74 4.78
CA GLU A 71 -12.49 16.29 4.55
C GLU A 71 -12.39 14.87 3.94
N TYR A 72 -13.46 14.07 4.05
CA TYR A 72 -13.60 12.75 3.42
C TYR A 72 -14.59 12.78 2.25
N ARG A 73 -14.84 13.96 1.67
CA ARG A 73 -15.46 14.09 0.35
C ARG A 73 -14.35 14.38 -0.65
N LEU A 74 -14.36 13.66 -1.76
CA LEU A 74 -13.31 13.77 -2.74
C LEU A 74 -13.42 15.12 -3.49
N ASP A 75 -12.36 15.91 -3.49
CA ASP A 75 -12.12 16.98 -4.47
C ASP A 75 -10.90 16.60 -5.30
N ALA A 76 -11.15 16.17 -6.53
CA ALA A 76 -10.12 15.60 -7.38
C ALA A 76 -9.08 16.61 -7.89
N ARG A 77 -9.14 17.88 -7.47
CA ARG A 77 -8.13 18.93 -7.74
C ARG A 77 -6.97 18.93 -6.75
N HIS A 78 -7.12 18.26 -5.61
CA HIS A 78 -6.14 18.17 -4.54
C HIS A 78 -6.05 16.74 -4.02
N ARG A 79 -4.99 16.42 -3.27
CA ARG A 79 -4.94 15.18 -2.49
C ARG A 79 -6.19 15.08 -1.64
N SER A 80 -7.02 14.09 -1.92
CA SER A 80 -8.29 13.91 -1.21
C SER A 80 -8.69 12.45 -1.21
N ALA A 81 -9.65 12.11 -0.34
CA ALA A 81 -10.19 10.77 -0.29
C ALA A 81 -11.70 10.78 -0.03
N CYS A 82 -12.39 9.76 -0.54
CA CYS A 82 -13.71 9.41 -0.03
C CYS A 82 -13.64 8.14 0.81
N THR A 83 -14.34 8.12 1.94
CA THR A 83 -14.42 6.93 2.82
C THR A 83 -15.88 6.47 2.92
N ILE A 84 -16.09 5.17 2.70
CA ILE A 84 -17.39 4.51 2.72
C ILE A 84 -17.44 3.50 3.86
N TYR A 85 -18.56 3.48 4.56
CA TYR A 85 -18.85 2.59 5.67
C TYR A 85 -20.01 1.66 5.34
N LYS A 86 -19.88 0.40 5.71
CA LYS A 86 -20.95 -0.59 5.72
C LYS A 86 -21.94 -0.26 6.82
N VAL A 87 -23.24 -0.33 6.55
CA VAL A 87 -24.28 -0.23 7.59
C VAL A 87 -24.88 -1.60 7.84
N SER A 88 -24.68 -2.14 9.04
CA SER A 88 -25.30 -3.41 9.47
C SER A 88 -26.68 -3.17 10.10
N GLY A 89 -27.50 -4.22 10.23
CA GLY A 89 -28.88 -4.15 10.76
C GLY A 89 -29.03 -3.61 12.20
N SER A 90 -27.93 -3.32 12.88
CA SER A 90 -27.91 -2.65 14.20
C SER A 90 -27.55 -1.16 14.12
N HIS A 91 -27.58 -0.55 12.92
CA HIS A 91 -27.04 0.79 12.62
C HIS A 91 -25.55 0.99 12.95
N LYS A 92 -24.83 -0.07 13.32
CA LYS A 92 -23.37 -0.04 13.45
C LYS A 92 -22.74 0.11 12.08
N THR A 93 -21.82 1.06 12.00
CA THR A 93 -21.02 1.35 10.81
C THR A 93 -19.62 0.82 10.97
N THR A 94 -19.14 0.06 9.99
CA THR A 94 -17.74 -0.40 9.91
C THR A 94 -17.14 0.08 8.60
N ASP A 95 -15.83 0.36 8.57
CA ASP A 95 -15.17 0.75 7.32
C ASP A 95 -15.39 -0.33 6.25
N LEU A 96 -15.55 0.11 5.00
CA LEU A 96 -15.72 -0.76 3.84
C LEU A 96 -14.66 -0.45 2.78
N PHE A 97 -14.59 0.80 2.37
CA PHE A 97 -13.85 1.21 1.19
C PHE A 97 -13.32 2.63 1.33
N ARG A 98 -12.16 2.90 0.74
CA ARG A 98 -11.63 4.25 0.59
C ARG A 98 -11.05 4.42 -0.82
N LEU A 99 -11.40 5.51 -1.50
CA LEU A 99 -10.71 5.96 -2.71
C LEU A 99 -9.80 7.13 -2.33
N ILE A 100 -8.55 7.10 -2.76
CA ILE A 100 -7.57 8.16 -2.51
C ILE A 100 -7.08 8.65 -3.88
N VAL A 101 -7.08 9.96 -4.07
CA VAL A 101 -6.45 10.63 -5.22
C VAL A 101 -5.24 11.41 -4.69
N ALA A 102 -4.09 11.22 -5.31
CA ALA A 102 -2.85 11.95 -5.00
C ALA A 102 -2.19 12.42 -6.29
N SER A 103 -1.63 13.62 -6.26
CA SER A 103 -1.01 14.26 -7.41
C SER A 103 0.40 14.76 -7.09
N SER A 104 1.29 14.79 -8.10
CA SER A 104 2.60 15.43 -7.96
C SER A 104 2.56 16.93 -7.70
N ASP A 105 1.43 17.59 -7.97
CA ASP A 105 1.29 19.05 -7.87
C ASP A 105 0.79 19.48 -6.47
N ASP A 106 0.44 18.50 -5.63
CA ASP A 106 0.07 18.74 -4.23
C ASP A 106 1.31 19.13 -3.39
N SER A 107 1.08 19.77 -2.25
CA SER A 107 2.16 20.07 -1.29
C SER A 107 2.73 18.81 -0.61
N GLU A 108 1.98 17.72 -0.65
CA GLU A 108 2.33 16.44 -0.06
C GLU A 108 2.83 15.48 -1.15
N PRO A 109 3.88 14.70 -0.90
CA PRO A 109 4.42 13.76 -1.87
C PRO A 109 3.45 12.59 -2.12
N VAL A 110 3.44 12.10 -3.35
CA VAL A 110 2.72 10.88 -3.72
C VAL A 110 3.34 9.66 -3.03
N ASN A 111 4.67 9.64 -2.92
CA ASN A 111 5.44 8.58 -2.28
C ASN A 111 6.03 9.07 -0.95
N VAL A 112 5.47 8.62 0.17
CA VAL A 112 6.02 8.88 1.49
C VAL A 112 6.97 7.74 1.88
N ILE A 113 8.20 8.08 2.22
CA ILE A 113 9.22 7.16 2.78
C ILE A 113 9.36 7.40 4.29
N GLY A 114 10.06 6.49 4.98
CA GLY A 114 10.27 6.55 6.43
C GLY A 114 9.78 5.30 7.16
N ASP A 115 9.72 5.41 8.49
CA ASP A 115 9.33 4.33 9.40
C ASP A 115 7.87 4.41 9.87
N ARG A 116 7.05 5.29 9.25
CA ARG A 116 5.60 5.43 9.46
C ARG A 116 4.88 4.09 9.23
N GLY A 117 4.89 3.24 10.26
CA GLY A 117 4.26 1.92 10.28
C GLY A 117 5.23 0.76 10.02
N SER A 118 5.43 -0.07 11.05
CA SER A 118 6.11 -1.36 10.89
C SER A 118 5.41 -2.22 9.82
N PRO A 119 6.15 -2.90 8.92
CA PRO A 119 5.60 -3.87 7.97
C PRO A 119 4.90 -5.06 8.64
N PHE A 120 5.10 -5.23 9.95
CA PHE A 120 4.73 -6.41 10.71
C PHE A 120 3.66 -6.07 11.76
N LEU A 121 2.64 -6.92 11.87
CA LEU A 121 1.86 -7.04 13.10
C LEU A 121 2.66 -7.83 14.13
N THR A 122 2.58 -7.43 15.39
CA THR A 122 3.27 -8.07 16.52
C THR A 122 2.41 -9.13 17.20
N THR A 123 1.11 -9.11 16.91
CA THR A 123 0.12 -10.06 17.43
C THR A 123 -0.62 -10.77 16.29
N THR A 124 -1.21 -11.93 16.60
CA THR A 124 -2.13 -12.66 15.72
C THR A 124 -3.56 -12.15 15.83
N ASP A 125 -4.45 -12.68 14.99
CA ASP A 125 -5.90 -12.53 15.12
C ASP A 125 -6.36 -13.14 16.45
N GLY A 126 -6.67 -12.29 17.42
CA GLY A 126 -6.89 -12.68 18.82
C GLY A 126 -5.92 -12.03 19.81
N HIS A 127 -5.07 -11.11 19.35
CA HIS A 127 -4.16 -10.30 20.16
C HIS A 127 -3.10 -11.11 20.93
N GLN A 128 -2.81 -12.35 20.50
CA GLN A 128 -1.72 -13.14 21.07
C GLN A 128 -0.40 -12.72 20.44
N PRO A 129 0.70 -12.56 21.20
CA PRO A 129 2.01 -12.29 20.65
C PRO A 129 2.43 -13.35 19.63
N LYS A 130 3.10 -12.94 18.56
CA LYS A 130 3.69 -13.89 17.61
C LYS A 130 5.00 -14.43 18.13
N ASP A 131 5.23 -15.73 17.91
CA ASP A 131 6.55 -16.35 18.14
C ASP A 131 7.63 -15.80 17.20
N ASP A 132 7.21 -15.38 16.00
CA ASP A 132 8.08 -14.84 14.97
C ASP A 132 7.44 -13.63 14.29
N VAL A 133 7.75 -12.46 14.83
CA VAL A 133 7.21 -11.17 14.38
C VAL A 133 7.65 -10.78 12.97
N THR A 134 8.77 -11.29 12.45
CA THR A 134 9.29 -10.93 11.10
C THR A 134 9.09 -12.01 10.03
N ALA A 135 8.34 -13.08 10.32
CA ALA A 135 8.12 -14.15 9.34
C ALA A 135 7.26 -13.72 8.15
N VAL A 136 6.30 -12.83 8.38
CA VAL A 136 5.29 -12.39 7.42
C VAL A 136 5.05 -10.89 7.58
N ALA A 137 5.27 -10.10 6.53
CA ALA A 137 4.90 -8.69 6.47
C ALA A 137 3.40 -8.56 6.22
N ASP A 138 2.60 -8.73 7.27
CA ASP A 138 1.15 -8.80 7.21
C ASP A 138 0.44 -7.48 7.44
N ARG A 139 1.17 -6.44 7.89
CA ARG A 139 0.64 -5.08 7.95
C ARG A 139 0.85 -4.35 6.64
N GLU A 140 2.09 -4.26 6.17
CA GLU A 140 2.46 -3.56 4.94
C GLU A 140 3.54 -4.31 4.14
N PRO A 141 3.16 -5.34 3.35
CA PRO A 141 4.08 -6.00 2.43
C PRO A 141 4.51 -5.07 1.29
N GLU A 142 5.56 -5.45 0.56
CA GLU A 142 6.00 -4.73 -0.63
C GLU A 142 4.93 -4.72 -1.73
N ALA A 143 4.75 -3.58 -2.41
CA ALA A 143 3.78 -3.43 -3.48
C ALA A 143 4.22 -4.23 -4.72
N TRP A 144 3.29 -5.02 -5.28
CA TRP A 144 3.53 -5.80 -6.48
C TRP A 144 3.14 -5.04 -7.74
N PRO A 145 3.92 -5.15 -8.84
CA PRO A 145 3.61 -4.47 -10.09
C PRO A 145 2.31 -5.01 -10.69
N LEU A 146 1.48 -4.11 -11.22
CA LEU A 146 0.25 -4.47 -11.92
C LEU A 146 0.55 -4.68 -13.41
N GLY A 147 0.37 -5.92 -13.89
CA GLY A 147 0.69 -6.28 -15.27
C GLY A 147 2.21 -6.21 -15.52
N ASP A 148 2.63 -5.34 -16.44
CA ASP A 148 4.05 -5.06 -16.71
C ASP A 148 4.65 -3.98 -15.78
N GLY A 149 3.88 -3.49 -14.80
CA GLY A 149 4.28 -2.47 -13.84
C GLY A 149 4.02 -1.03 -14.28
N THR A 150 3.72 -0.78 -15.56
CA THR A 150 3.48 0.60 -16.05
C THR A 150 2.15 1.18 -15.57
N LEU A 151 1.16 0.31 -15.30
CA LEU A 151 -0.18 0.71 -14.88
C LEU A 151 -0.26 1.10 -13.39
N GLY A 152 0.72 0.68 -12.58
CA GLY A 152 0.74 0.90 -11.13
C GLY A 152 1.05 -0.38 -10.36
N SER A 153 0.52 -0.48 -9.14
CA SER A 153 0.87 -1.54 -8.19
C SER A 153 -0.29 -1.95 -7.30
N TYR A 154 -0.17 -3.09 -6.65
CA TYR A 154 -1.18 -3.58 -5.72
C TYR A 154 -0.56 -4.27 -4.48
N MET A 155 -1.30 -4.26 -3.39
CA MET A 155 -1.02 -4.97 -2.15
C MET A 155 -2.17 -5.93 -1.84
N ASN A 156 -2.12 -6.61 -0.69
CA ASN A 156 -3.18 -7.52 -0.25
C ASN A 156 -4.54 -6.82 -0.01
N PHE A 157 -4.59 -5.49 0.21
CA PHE A 157 -5.84 -4.78 0.50
C PHE A 157 -6.07 -3.50 -0.34
N ARG A 158 -5.15 -3.14 -1.23
CA ARG A 158 -5.28 -1.94 -2.07
C ARG A 158 -4.69 -2.12 -3.45
N THR A 159 -5.23 -1.38 -4.41
CA THR A 159 -4.65 -1.24 -5.75
C THR A 159 -4.52 0.22 -6.11
N THR A 160 -3.35 0.61 -6.61
CA THR A 160 -3.03 1.96 -7.08
C THR A 160 -2.83 1.92 -8.58
N ILE A 161 -3.55 2.79 -9.28
CA ILE A 161 -3.39 3.03 -10.70
C ILE A 161 -2.67 4.35 -10.90
N ARG A 162 -1.66 4.30 -11.76
CA ARG A 162 -0.78 5.39 -12.12
C ARG A 162 -1.21 5.97 -13.47
N ALA A 163 -1.22 7.29 -13.56
CA ALA A 163 -1.38 8.03 -14.79
C ALA A 163 -0.31 9.12 -14.87
N GLU A 164 0.52 9.05 -15.91
CA GLU A 164 1.46 10.11 -16.25
C GLU A 164 0.88 10.95 -17.39
N CYS A 165 0.70 12.24 -17.15
CA CYS A 165 0.09 13.14 -18.13
C CYS A 165 1.15 13.67 -19.09
N GLY A 166 1.06 13.25 -20.35
CA GLY A 166 2.04 13.58 -21.37
C GLY A 166 1.88 15.00 -21.95
N PRO A 167 2.77 15.36 -22.90
CA PRO A 167 2.70 16.65 -23.61
C PRO A 167 1.32 16.93 -24.23
N GLY A 168 0.88 18.19 -24.11
CA GLY A 168 -0.43 18.63 -24.60
C GLY A 168 -1.60 18.35 -23.66
N SER A 169 -1.33 17.90 -22.44
CA SER A 169 -2.31 17.87 -21.35
C SER A 169 -2.77 19.29 -20.96
N GLY A 170 -3.97 19.39 -20.38
CA GLY A 170 -4.53 20.65 -19.91
C GLY A 170 -3.73 21.26 -18.75
N LYS A 171 -3.92 22.55 -18.48
CA LYS A 171 -3.22 23.27 -17.39
C LYS A 171 -3.50 22.72 -15.99
N ALA A 172 -4.59 21.99 -15.82
CA ALA A 172 -4.99 21.37 -14.55
C ALA A 172 -4.54 19.90 -14.44
N ALA A 173 -3.84 19.37 -15.45
CA ALA A 173 -3.33 18.00 -15.43
C ALA A 173 -1.94 17.99 -14.80
N PRO A 174 -1.75 17.26 -13.69
CA PRO A 174 -0.45 17.15 -13.04
C PRO A 174 0.48 16.24 -13.82
N ARG A 175 1.78 16.26 -13.52
CA ARG A 175 2.72 15.32 -14.16
C ARG A 175 2.39 13.87 -13.79
N LEU A 176 2.09 13.62 -12.52
CA LEU A 176 1.73 12.32 -11.98
C LEU A 176 0.39 12.38 -11.25
N LEU A 177 -0.42 11.34 -11.47
CA LEU A 177 -1.67 11.11 -10.78
C LEU A 177 -1.72 9.65 -10.33
N ASN A 178 -1.91 9.43 -9.02
CA ASN A 178 -2.14 8.12 -8.43
C ASN A 178 -3.55 8.04 -7.84
N VAL A 179 -4.31 7.03 -8.27
CA VAL A 179 -5.64 6.74 -7.72
C VAL A 179 -5.60 5.38 -7.05
N THR A 180 -5.85 5.36 -5.75
CA THR A 180 -5.79 4.15 -4.94
C THR A 180 -7.17 3.75 -4.43
N ALA A 181 -7.59 2.54 -4.76
CA ALA A 181 -8.75 1.88 -4.18
C ALA A 181 -8.31 0.98 -3.03
N VAL A 182 -8.88 1.18 -1.84
CA VAL A 182 -8.51 0.51 -0.59
C VAL A 182 -9.72 -0.23 -0.03
N ALA A 183 -9.61 -1.54 0.19
CA ALA A 183 -10.53 -2.28 1.03
C ALA A 183 -10.18 -2.02 2.50
N ARG A 184 -11.20 -1.68 3.31
CA ARG A 184 -11.03 -1.32 4.72
C ARG A 184 -11.61 -2.40 5.64
N TYR A 185 -11.30 -3.64 5.33
CA TYR A 185 -11.69 -4.82 6.08
C TYR A 185 -10.58 -5.88 6.05
N GLN A 186 -10.65 -6.82 6.99
CA GLN A 186 -9.69 -7.92 7.08
C GLN A 186 -9.91 -8.94 5.96
N GLU A 187 -8.82 -9.63 5.59
CA GLU A 187 -8.82 -10.74 4.62
C GLU A 187 -9.53 -10.41 3.30
N VAL A 188 -8.88 -9.65 2.43
CA VAL A 188 -9.45 -9.27 1.14
C VAL A 188 -9.31 -10.45 0.15
N PRO A 189 -10.42 -11.01 -0.36
CA PRO A 189 -10.35 -12.11 -1.32
C PRO A 189 -9.81 -11.61 -2.67
N ALA A 190 -9.25 -12.53 -3.46
CA ALA A 190 -8.65 -12.20 -4.76
C ALA A 190 -9.65 -11.54 -5.73
N GLU A 191 -10.94 -11.90 -5.64
CA GLU A 191 -12.00 -11.28 -6.43
C GLU A 191 -12.21 -9.80 -6.08
N ASP A 192 -12.19 -9.45 -4.80
CA ASP A 192 -12.32 -8.08 -4.35
C ASP A 192 -11.08 -7.28 -4.71
N LEU A 193 -9.89 -7.87 -4.63
CA LEU A 193 -8.66 -7.23 -5.08
C LEU A 193 -8.72 -6.88 -6.58
N LEU A 194 -9.25 -7.77 -7.42
CA LEU A 194 -9.49 -7.49 -8.84
C LEU A 194 -10.56 -6.40 -9.03
N ARG A 195 -11.63 -6.41 -8.23
CA ARG A 195 -12.65 -5.33 -8.23
C ARG A 195 -12.04 -3.99 -7.86
N LEU A 196 -11.17 -3.92 -6.85
CA LEU A 196 -10.44 -2.69 -6.48
C LEU A 196 -9.61 -2.17 -7.66
N ALA A 197 -8.93 -3.05 -8.40
CA ALA A 197 -8.18 -2.67 -9.58
C ALA A 197 -9.08 -2.07 -10.68
N HIS A 198 -10.25 -2.68 -10.92
CA HIS A 198 -11.25 -2.14 -11.85
C HIS A 198 -11.81 -0.78 -11.39
N ILE A 199 -12.08 -0.62 -10.10
CA ILE A 199 -12.55 0.64 -9.51
C ILE A 199 -11.50 1.73 -9.69
N ALA A 200 -10.26 1.49 -9.24
CA ALA A 200 -9.16 2.45 -9.35
C ALA A 200 -8.88 2.84 -10.81
N ARG A 201 -8.90 1.88 -11.73
CA ARG A 201 -8.66 2.17 -13.15
C ARG A 201 -9.78 3.00 -13.75
N SER A 202 -11.03 2.64 -13.47
CA SER A 202 -12.20 3.40 -13.97
C SER A 202 -12.21 4.82 -13.41
N ALA A 203 -11.91 4.99 -12.13
CA ALA A 203 -11.76 6.29 -11.49
C ALA A 203 -10.64 7.12 -12.15
N THR A 204 -9.48 6.51 -12.39
CA THR A 204 -8.36 7.17 -13.09
C THR A 204 -8.74 7.59 -14.51
N GLN A 205 -9.43 6.75 -15.27
CA GLN A 205 -9.88 7.09 -16.63
C GLN A 205 -10.89 8.24 -16.64
N GLN A 206 -11.80 8.28 -15.66
CA GLN A 206 -12.75 9.37 -15.54
C GLN A 206 -12.04 10.68 -15.15
N LEU A 207 -11.14 10.61 -14.17
CA LEU A 207 -10.41 11.76 -13.67
C LEU A 207 -9.49 12.35 -14.75
N THR A 208 -8.71 11.52 -15.45
CA THR A 208 -7.81 11.98 -16.52
C THR A 208 -8.56 12.70 -17.63
N ARG A 209 -9.75 12.22 -18.03
CA ARG A 209 -10.63 12.95 -18.98
C ARG A 209 -11.11 14.28 -18.42
N ARG A 210 -11.53 14.32 -17.14
CA ARG A 210 -12.06 15.53 -16.49
C ARG A 210 -11.02 16.64 -16.39
N ILE A 211 -9.76 16.31 -16.09
CA ILE A 211 -8.67 17.28 -15.96
C ILE A 211 -7.92 17.53 -17.27
N GLY A 212 -8.29 16.84 -18.36
CA GLY A 212 -7.63 16.97 -19.66
C GLY A 212 -6.21 16.39 -19.68
N CYS A 213 -5.94 15.39 -18.84
CA CYS A 213 -4.69 14.62 -18.84
C CYS A 213 -4.64 13.71 -20.07
N ARG A 214 -3.65 13.94 -20.94
CA ARG A 214 -3.40 13.07 -22.10
C ARG A 214 -2.50 11.92 -21.67
N THR A 215 -3.12 10.76 -21.49
CA THR A 215 -2.42 9.53 -21.13
C THR A 215 -3.14 8.32 -21.71
N GLN A 216 -2.43 7.22 -21.86
CA GLN A 216 -2.98 5.93 -22.24
C GLN A 216 -2.74 4.94 -21.11
N LEU A 217 -3.81 4.56 -20.41
CA LEU A 217 -3.71 3.55 -19.36
C LEU A 217 -3.69 2.15 -19.98
N PRO A 218 -2.70 1.31 -19.65
CA PRO A 218 -2.72 -0.10 -20.00
C PRO A 218 -4.02 -0.82 -19.58
N ALA A 219 -4.28 -1.96 -20.21
CA ALA A 219 -5.35 -2.85 -19.78
C ALA A 219 -4.99 -3.50 -18.44
N LEU A 220 -6.01 -3.85 -17.65
CA LEU A 220 -5.80 -4.68 -16.47
C LEU A 220 -5.41 -6.09 -16.90
N PRO A 221 -4.55 -6.78 -16.13
CA PRO A 221 -4.34 -8.20 -16.34
C PRO A 221 -5.61 -8.98 -15.99
N ASP A 222 -5.86 -10.09 -16.69
CA ASP A 222 -7.03 -10.95 -16.44
C ASP A 222 -7.01 -11.60 -15.04
N ARG A 223 -5.82 -11.68 -14.42
CA ARG A 223 -5.61 -12.27 -13.11
C ARG A 223 -4.61 -11.46 -12.31
N MET A 224 -4.86 -11.39 -11.00
CA MET A 224 -3.95 -10.79 -10.03
C MET A 224 -3.52 -11.88 -9.05
N PRO A 225 -2.25 -12.35 -9.12
CA PRO A 225 -1.71 -13.27 -8.13
C PRO A 225 -1.80 -12.69 -6.72
N ALA A 226 -1.98 -13.55 -5.72
CA ALA A 226 -1.88 -13.14 -4.32
C ALA A 226 -0.50 -12.51 -4.06
N VAL A 227 -0.49 -11.39 -3.34
CA VAL A 227 0.75 -10.68 -2.98
C VAL A 227 1.51 -11.51 -1.95
N PRO A 228 2.74 -11.97 -2.26
CA PRO A 228 3.58 -12.62 -1.28
C PRO A 228 3.89 -11.67 -0.11
N SER A 229 3.71 -12.18 1.10
CA SER A 229 4.03 -11.48 2.35
C SER A 229 5.04 -12.25 3.20
N LYS A 230 5.30 -13.52 2.90
CA LYS A 230 6.24 -14.37 3.65
C LYS A 230 7.67 -14.05 3.26
N LEU A 231 8.49 -13.69 4.25
CA LEU A 231 9.90 -13.44 4.04
C LEU A 231 10.69 -14.74 3.85
N ARG A 232 11.75 -14.68 3.06
CA ARG A 232 12.66 -15.78 2.72
C ARG A 232 14.09 -15.44 3.16
N PRO A 233 15.01 -16.41 3.25
CA PRO A 233 16.40 -16.11 3.61
C PRO A 233 17.03 -15.07 2.67
N ALA A 234 17.66 -14.03 3.22
CA ALA A 234 18.28 -12.95 2.44
C ALA A 234 19.37 -13.44 1.48
N ALA A 235 20.10 -14.50 1.86
CA ALA A 235 21.09 -15.16 1.01
C ALA A 235 20.49 -15.89 -0.23
N SER A 236 19.16 -15.99 -0.30
CA SER A 236 18.43 -16.54 -1.46
C SER A 236 17.57 -15.49 -2.16
N ALA A 237 17.76 -14.21 -1.83
CA ALA A 237 16.97 -13.12 -2.37
C ALA A 237 17.15 -12.99 -3.90
N THR A 238 16.03 -12.76 -4.58
CA THR A 238 15.94 -12.52 -6.03
C THR A 238 15.26 -11.18 -6.30
N GLY A 239 15.03 -10.85 -7.57
CA GLY A 239 14.29 -9.64 -7.95
C GLY A 239 14.94 -8.37 -7.38
N SER A 240 14.12 -7.48 -6.82
CA SER A 240 14.56 -6.20 -6.24
C SER A 240 15.52 -6.33 -5.05
N CYS A 241 15.58 -7.48 -4.38
CA CYS A 241 16.43 -7.73 -3.21
C CYS A 241 17.72 -8.52 -3.53
N ARG A 242 17.97 -8.84 -4.81
CA ARG A 242 19.13 -9.66 -5.23
C ARG A 242 20.46 -9.19 -4.64
N TRP A 243 20.65 -7.88 -4.50
CA TRP A 243 21.87 -7.26 -4.00
C TRP A 243 22.23 -7.70 -2.57
N ALA A 244 21.23 -8.07 -1.76
CA ALA A 244 21.41 -8.41 -0.35
C ALA A 244 22.26 -9.67 -0.14
N ASP A 245 22.15 -10.67 -1.03
CA ASP A 245 22.94 -11.92 -0.95
C ASP A 245 24.45 -11.65 -0.98
N ARG A 246 24.89 -10.77 -1.89
CA ARG A 246 26.30 -10.37 -2.01
C ARG A 246 26.79 -9.73 -0.70
N LEU A 247 26.03 -8.79 -0.16
CA LEU A 247 26.40 -8.08 1.06
C LEU A 247 26.45 -9.02 2.27
N VAL A 248 25.48 -9.92 2.41
CA VAL A 248 25.46 -10.95 3.46
C VAL A 248 26.71 -11.83 3.41
N LYS A 249 27.14 -12.24 2.21
CA LYS A 249 28.36 -13.05 2.02
C LYS A 249 29.63 -12.27 2.40
N GLU A 250 29.76 -11.03 1.92
CA GLU A 250 30.93 -10.18 2.18
C GLU A 250 31.08 -9.85 3.67
N GLN A 251 29.98 -9.56 4.35
CA GLN A 251 29.97 -9.17 5.77
C GLN A 251 29.77 -10.34 6.73
N ARG A 252 29.74 -11.59 6.22
CA ARG A 252 29.48 -12.81 6.99
C ARG A 252 28.23 -12.69 7.88
N GLN A 253 27.16 -12.13 7.33
CA GLN A 253 25.89 -11.77 7.99
C GLN A 253 26.02 -10.71 9.10
N GLY A 254 27.11 -10.60 9.87
CA GLY A 254 27.43 -9.48 10.79
C GLY A 254 26.31 -9.00 11.74
N ARG A 255 25.75 -7.82 11.49
CA ARG A 255 24.50 -7.32 12.11
C ARG A 255 23.38 -7.15 11.06
N LEU A 256 23.57 -7.68 9.85
CA LEU A 256 22.68 -7.51 8.72
C LEU A 256 21.40 -8.35 8.85
N PRO A 257 20.31 -7.93 8.18
CA PRO A 257 19.10 -8.72 8.03
C PRO A 257 19.35 -10.08 7.38
N ASP A 258 18.73 -11.12 7.91
CA ASP A 258 18.80 -12.49 7.39
C ASP A 258 17.54 -12.90 6.60
N ARG A 259 16.58 -11.99 6.47
CA ARG A 259 15.34 -12.19 5.72
C ARG A 259 15.09 -11.11 4.69
N ALA A 260 14.44 -11.49 3.60
CA ALA A 260 14.06 -10.62 2.49
C ALA A 260 12.64 -10.94 1.99
N LEU A 261 11.89 -9.90 1.65
CA LEU A 261 10.68 -9.97 0.84
C LEU A 261 10.95 -9.25 -0.47
N THR A 262 10.91 -10.02 -1.57
CA THR A 262 11.29 -9.54 -2.89
C THR A 262 10.06 -9.26 -3.74
N ILE A 263 10.21 -8.32 -4.69
CA ILE A 263 9.25 -8.13 -5.77
C ILE A 263 9.93 -8.38 -7.13
N PRO A 264 9.16 -8.64 -8.20
CA PRO A 264 9.70 -8.69 -9.54
C PRO A 264 10.41 -7.38 -9.90
N ALA A 265 11.66 -7.50 -10.36
CA ALA A 265 12.43 -6.38 -10.89
C ALA A 265 12.15 -6.25 -12.40
N LEU A 266 11.28 -5.30 -12.77
CA LEU A 266 10.89 -5.04 -14.16
C LEU A 266 11.41 -3.67 -14.59
N GLU A 267 12.05 -3.58 -15.76
CA GLU A 267 12.59 -2.30 -16.29
C GLU A 267 11.52 -1.22 -16.48
N THR A 268 10.28 -1.61 -16.70
CA THR A 268 9.14 -0.72 -16.89
C THR A 268 8.51 -0.25 -15.58
N ASN A 269 8.91 -0.82 -14.43
CA ASN A 269 8.32 -0.49 -13.14
C ASN A 269 8.81 0.89 -12.67
N PRO A 270 7.90 1.85 -12.39
CA PRO A 270 8.28 3.20 -11.99
C PRO A 270 8.71 3.31 -10.52
N ALA A 271 8.47 2.26 -9.72
CA ALA A 271 9.00 2.13 -8.37
C ALA A 271 9.40 0.69 -8.04
N GLU A 272 10.58 0.48 -7.44
CA GLU A 272 11.05 -0.85 -7.01
C GLU A 272 11.42 -0.86 -5.53
N GLY A 273 10.69 -1.64 -4.72
CA GLY A 273 10.93 -1.80 -3.29
C GLY A 273 11.58 -3.14 -2.93
N CYS A 274 12.29 -3.18 -1.80
CA CYS A 274 12.81 -4.39 -1.18
C CYS A 274 12.75 -4.24 0.34
N LEU A 275 12.09 -5.19 1.01
CA LEU A 275 12.03 -5.26 2.47
C LEU A 275 13.01 -6.31 2.97
N LEU A 276 13.86 -5.93 3.91
CA LEU A 276 14.71 -6.85 4.65
C LEU A 276 14.33 -6.79 6.14
N ALA A 277 14.46 -7.92 6.83
CA ALA A 277 14.16 -8.01 8.26
C ALA A 277 15.10 -8.95 9.00
N VAL A 278 15.14 -8.79 10.32
CA VAL A 278 15.95 -9.61 11.22
C VAL A 278 15.06 -10.66 11.87
N SER A 279 15.42 -11.94 11.74
CA SER A 279 14.69 -13.03 12.40
C SER A 279 14.94 -13.05 13.91
N PRO A 280 14.04 -13.63 14.71
CA PRO A 280 14.25 -13.78 16.16
C PRO A 280 15.56 -14.50 16.53
N GLY A 281 15.98 -15.49 15.74
CA GLY A 281 17.27 -16.17 15.95
C GLY A 281 18.44 -15.22 15.70
N ARG A 282 18.31 -14.36 14.69
CA ARG A 282 19.33 -13.38 14.35
C ARG A 282 19.43 -12.23 15.35
N VAL A 283 18.30 -11.73 15.85
CA VAL A 283 18.25 -10.73 16.93
C VAL A 283 19.04 -11.23 18.14
N ARG A 284 18.79 -12.46 18.60
CA ARG A 284 19.53 -13.06 19.74
C ARG A 284 21.03 -13.14 19.48
N ALA A 285 21.44 -13.57 18.28
CA ALA A 285 22.85 -13.65 17.91
C ALA A 285 23.54 -12.27 17.84
N ILE A 286 22.79 -11.19 17.55
CA ILE A 286 23.31 -9.82 17.59
C ILE A 286 23.41 -9.35 19.05
N ALA A 287 22.39 -9.64 19.87
CA ALA A 287 22.29 -9.23 21.27
C ALA A 287 23.46 -9.68 22.15
N ASP A 288 24.07 -10.84 21.85
CA ASP A 288 25.26 -11.33 22.56
C ASP A 288 26.44 -10.34 22.51
N GLY A 289 26.53 -9.54 21.45
CA GLY A 289 27.60 -8.56 21.23
C GLY A 289 27.20 -7.10 21.46
N LEU A 290 26.06 -6.85 22.11
CA LEU A 290 25.57 -5.51 22.46
C LEU A 290 25.93 -5.14 23.91
N ASP A 291 25.94 -3.85 24.20
CA ASP A 291 25.95 -3.36 25.59
C ASP A 291 24.58 -3.52 26.24
N ASP A 292 24.47 -3.23 27.54
CA ASP A 292 23.26 -3.53 28.30
C ASP A 292 22.06 -2.68 27.86
N ASP A 293 22.28 -1.41 27.51
CA ASP A 293 21.22 -0.52 27.00
C ASP A 293 20.69 -1.01 25.64
N GLN A 294 21.59 -1.48 24.77
CA GLN A 294 21.24 -2.03 23.46
C GLN A 294 20.61 -3.44 23.53
N ARG A 295 20.76 -4.17 24.64
CA ARG A 295 20.07 -5.46 24.83
C ARG A 295 18.57 -5.27 25.01
N ASP A 296 18.13 -4.22 25.69
CA ASP A 296 16.70 -3.92 25.85
C ASP A 296 16.03 -3.69 24.49
N TYR A 297 16.74 -3.06 23.55
CA TYR A 297 16.31 -2.91 22.16
C TYR A 297 16.17 -4.25 21.43
N ALA A 298 17.08 -5.19 21.66
CA ALA A 298 17.00 -6.53 21.09
C ALA A 298 15.78 -7.31 21.62
N ASP A 299 15.46 -7.18 22.91
CA ASP A 299 14.27 -7.81 23.50
C ASP A 299 12.97 -7.20 22.95
N GLY A 300 12.96 -5.87 22.74
CA GLY A 300 11.88 -5.18 22.05
C GLY A 300 11.66 -5.70 20.62
N ALA A 301 12.75 -5.99 19.90
CA ALA A 301 12.69 -6.53 18.54
C ALA A 301 12.09 -7.93 18.43
N LEU A 302 12.11 -8.71 19.51
CA LEU A 302 11.48 -10.02 19.56
C LEU A 302 9.96 -9.95 19.74
N THR A 303 9.41 -8.79 20.14
CA THR A 303 8.03 -8.69 20.65
C THR A 303 7.22 -7.59 19.99
N HIS A 304 7.68 -6.34 20.01
CA HIS A 304 6.86 -5.18 19.65
C HIS A 304 7.52 -4.16 18.70
N SER A 305 8.85 -4.19 18.56
CA SER A 305 9.62 -3.28 17.70
C SER A 305 10.57 -4.04 16.77
N PRO A 306 10.04 -4.92 15.89
CA PRO A 306 10.87 -5.78 15.05
C PRO A 306 11.86 -4.97 14.21
N TRP A 307 13.10 -5.45 14.10
CA TRP A 307 14.10 -4.79 13.27
C TRP A 307 13.93 -5.10 11.79
N TRP A 308 13.85 -4.04 10.99
CA TRP A 308 13.69 -4.11 9.54
C TRP A 308 14.32 -2.90 8.84
N LEU A 309 14.52 -3.04 7.54
CA LEU A 309 14.84 -1.93 6.66
C LEU A 309 14.15 -2.12 5.31
N ARG A 310 13.80 -1.02 4.67
CA ARG A 310 13.16 -0.99 3.36
C ARG A 310 13.99 -0.10 2.44
N THR A 311 14.36 -0.63 1.29
CA THR A 311 14.95 0.16 0.22
C THR A 311 13.92 0.37 -0.88
N ALA A 312 13.82 1.57 -1.44
CA ALA A 312 12.96 1.84 -2.58
C ALA A 312 13.68 2.69 -3.63
N SER A 313 13.35 2.49 -4.90
CA SER A 313 13.81 3.33 -6.00
C SER A 313 12.61 3.84 -6.77
N TYR A 314 12.57 5.13 -7.02
CA TYR A 314 11.51 5.82 -7.76
C TYR A 314 12.13 6.43 -9.01
N PHE A 315 11.43 6.31 -10.14
CA PHE A 315 11.94 6.75 -11.45
C PHE A 315 11.01 7.79 -12.08
N ASP A 316 11.60 8.75 -12.77
CA ASP A 316 10.90 9.79 -13.53
C ASP A 316 9.90 10.57 -12.67
N ALA A 317 8.62 10.63 -13.05
CA ALA A 317 7.61 11.39 -12.34
C ALA A 317 7.39 10.88 -10.89
N GLU A 318 7.68 9.60 -10.59
CA GLU A 318 7.63 9.11 -9.20
C GLU A 318 8.76 9.72 -8.37
N ALA A 319 9.96 9.88 -8.96
CA ALA A 319 11.12 10.44 -8.28
C ALA A 319 10.92 11.92 -7.92
N GLU A 320 10.09 12.64 -8.65
CA GLU A 320 9.80 14.05 -8.39
C GLU A 320 8.75 14.27 -7.27
N SER A 321 8.11 13.20 -6.81
CA SER A 321 7.08 13.25 -5.76
C SER A 321 7.36 12.21 -4.66
N VAL A 322 8.61 12.19 -4.20
CA VAL A 322 9.05 11.43 -3.01
C VAL A 322 9.26 12.41 -1.87
N GLY A 323 8.82 12.06 -0.67
CA GLY A 323 9.09 12.85 0.53
C GLY A 323 9.03 12.01 1.80
N TYR A 324 9.43 12.59 2.92
CA TYR A 324 9.40 11.96 4.23
C TYR A 324 8.62 12.84 5.21
N ASP A 325 8.22 12.27 6.33
CA ASP A 325 7.57 13.00 7.42
C ASP A 325 8.58 13.69 8.32
N ASP A 326 8.40 14.98 8.56
CA ASP A 326 9.14 15.74 9.55
C ASP A 326 8.15 16.33 10.57
N PHE A 327 7.92 15.59 11.66
CA PHE A 327 7.01 15.98 12.75
C PHE A 327 5.61 16.42 12.32
N GLY A 328 5.02 15.77 11.30
CA GLY A 328 3.68 16.06 10.80
C GLY A 328 3.65 16.96 9.57
N ASP A 329 4.79 17.51 9.16
CA ASP A 329 4.95 18.20 7.89
C ASP A 329 5.67 17.29 6.88
N ASP A 330 5.09 17.08 5.70
CA ASP A 330 5.75 16.28 4.66
C ASP A 330 6.81 17.13 3.92
N VAL A 331 8.05 16.62 3.86
CA VAL A 331 9.17 17.27 3.16
C VAL A 331 9.45 16.55 1.84
N ILE A 332 9.25 17.27 0.72
CA ILE A 332 9.53 16.75 -0.62
C ILE A 332 11.04 16.72 -0.91
N LEU A 333 11.53 15.55 -1.27
CA LEU A 333 12.91 15.32 -1.73
C LEU A 333 13.06 15.81 -3.18
N LYS A 334 14.17 16.50 -3.46
CA LYS A 334 14.48 16.99 -4.80
C LYS A 334 15.41 16.02 -5.52
N PRO A 335 15.05 15.51 -6.72
CA PRO A 335 15.99 14.76 -7.54
C PRO A 335 17.28 15.53 -7.81
N GLY A 336 18.41 14.81 -7.84
CA GLY A 336 19.75 15.40 -7.92
C GLY A 336 20.34 15.76 -6.55
N THR A 337 19.61 15.56 -5.45
CA THR A 337 20.12 15.72 -4.09
C THR A 337 20.35 14.38 -3.39
N ALA A 338 21.13 14.39 -2.32
CA ALA A 338 21.32 13.24 -1.43
C ALA A 338 21.42 13.72 0.02
N GLY A 339 21.08 12.85 0.96
CA GLY A 339 21.08 13.20 2.37
C GLY A 339 20.53 12.09 3.27
N GLY A 340 20.33 12.43 4.55
CA GLY A 340 19.83 11.55 5.59
C GLY A 340 19.16 12.34 6.70
N LYS A 341 18.06 11.82 7.22
CA LYS A 341 17.26 12.39 8.30
C LYS A 341 16.39 11.30 8.93
N ASP A 342 16.38 11.21 10.26
CA ASP A 342 15.44 10.43 11.08
C ASP A 342 15.17 9.00 10.53
N GLY A 343 16.20 8.15 10.53
CA GLY A 343 16.08 6.76 10.05
C GLY A 343 15.86 6.62 8.53
N THR A 344 16.02 7.69 7.75
CA THR A 344 15.81 7.70 6.30
C THR A 344 16.98 8.34 5.55
N TRP A 345 17.43 7.72 4.47
CA TRP A 345 18.49 8.23 3.60
C TRP A 345 18.09 8.16 2.14
N TRP A 346 18.59 9.12 1.34
CA TRP A 346 18.32 9.15 -0.09
C TRP A 346 19.55 9.47 -0.92
N ALA A 347 19.62 8.85 -2.10
CA ALA A 347 20.59 9.08 -3.15
C ALA A 347 19.84 9.43 -4.43
N SER A 348 20.53 10.11 -5.35
CA SER A 348 19.98 10.45 -6.66
C SER A 348 20.80 9.84 -7.78
N SER A 349 20.16 9.55 -8.90
CA SER A 349 20.83 9.22 -10.16
C SER A 349 20.00 9.68 -11.38
N ILE A 350 20.52 9.45 -12.58
CA ILE A 350 19.82 9.68 -13.85
C ILE A 350 19.75 8.37 -14.61
N CYS A 351 18.55 7.82 -14.80
CA CYS A 351 18.30 6.57 -15.52
C CYS A 351 17.53 6.89 -16.81
N ASP A 352 18.02 6.44 -17.97
CA ASP A 352 17.41 6.73 -19.29
C ASP A 352 17.12 8.23 -19.52
N GLY A 353 18.02 9.10 -19.03
CA GLY A 353 17.88 10.55 -19.13
C GLY A 353 16.82 11.17 -18.20
N LYS A 354 16.21 10.36 -17.33
CA LYS A 354 15.18 10.76 -16.37
C LYS A 354 15.72 10.73 -14.94
N PRO A 355 15.22 11.59 -14.04
CA PRO A 355 15.63 11.58 -12.63
C PRO A 355 15.25 10.25 -11.97
N ALA A 356 16.08 9.81 -11.03
CA ALA A 356 15.78 8.71 -10.13
C ALA A 356 16.18 9.06 -8.70
N LEU A 357 15.35 8.65 -7.74
CA LEU A 357 15.64 8.71 -6.32
C LEU A 357 15.70 7.30 -5.77
N HIS A 358 16.73 7.02 -4.98
CA HIS A 358 16.91 5.77 -4.27
C HIS A 358 16.87 6.07 -2.79
N THR A 359 16.19 5.25 -2.01
CA THR A 359 15.97 5.50 -0.59
C THR A 359 16.23 4.25 0.22
N ILE A 360 16.58 4.45 1.48
CA ILE A 360 16.53 3.43 2.51
C ILE A 360 15.90 4.03 3.76
N SER A 361 14.97 3.29 4.34
CA SER A 361 14.36 3.59 5.63
C SER A 361 14.58 2.41 6.57
N THR A 362 14.86 2.68 7.83
CA THR A 362 15.08 1.68 8.88
C THR A 362 14.07 1.87 9.99
N ASP A 363 13.79 0.81 10.73
CA ASP A 363 13.29 0.98 12.09
C ASP A 363 14.29 1.86 12.88
N HIS A 364 13.79 2.88 13.59
CA HIS A 364 14.61 3.92 14.25
C HIS A 364 15.55 3.40 15.35
N ILE A 365 15.37 2.15 15.79
CA ILE A 365 16.29 1.52 16.75
C ILE A 365 17.37 0.73 16.01
N TYR A 366 17.05 0.24 14.81
CA TYR A 366 17.90 -0.71 14.12
C TYR A 366 19.09 -0.06 13.39
N ASP A 367 18.99 1.19 12.98
CA ASP A 367 20.12 1.96 12.45
C ASP A 367 21.24 2.15 13.49
N ASP A 368 20.89 2.39 14.75
CA ASP A 368 21.84 2.42 15.89
C ASP A 368 22.53 1.08 16.08
N ILE A 369 21.79 -0.02 15.98
CA ILE A 369 22.34 -1.37 16.08
C ILE A 369 23.25 -1.68 14.89
N LEU A 370 22.88 -1.30 13.66
CA LEU A 370 23.71 -1.49 12.47
C LEU A 370 24.99 -0.65 12.53
N GLY A 371 24.87 0.59 13.01
CA GLY A 371 25.92 1.60 12.99
C GLY A 371 26.12 2.23 11.61
N HIS A 372 26.46 3.52 11.62
CA HIS A 372 26.57 4.38 10.42
C HIS A 372 27.41 3.80 9.27
N LYS A 373 28.53 3.11 9.56
CA LYS A 373 29.39 2.54 8.51
C LYS A 373 28.72 1.39 7.78
N MET A 374 28.04 0.51 8.51
CA MET A 374 27.35 -0.63 7.93
C MET A 374 26.15 -0.16 7.12
N LEU A 375 25.37 0.76 7.67
CA LEU A 375 24.22 1.35 6.99
C LEU A 375 24.63 2.06 5.69
N SER A 376 25.69 2.87 5.72
CA SER A 376 26.23 3.52 4.52
C SER A 376 26.69 2.51 3.46
N SER A 377 27.34 1.43 3.89
CA SER A 377 27.79 0.35 2.99
C SER A 377 26.61 -0.40 2.37
N LEU A 378 25.57 -0.65 3.15
CA LEU A 378 24.35 -1.30 2.73
C LEU A 378 23.61 -0.45 1.69
N PHE A 379 23.43 0.85 1.99
CA PHE A 379 22.73 1.74 1.07
C PHE A 379 23.51 1.89 -0.25
N ARG A 380 24.84 2.02 -0.18
CA ARG A 380 25.69 2.02 -1.38
C ARG A 380 25.55 0.73 -2.19
N ALA A 381 25.57 -0.44 -1.54
CA ALA A 381 25.42 -1.72 -2.24
C ALA A 381 24.08 -1.86 -2.97
N TYR A 382 23.00 -1.33 -2.38
CA TYR A 382 21.68 -1.26 -3.01
C TYR A 382 21.69 -0.33 -4.22
N VAL A 383 22.14 0.93 -4.04
CA VAL A 383 22.19 1.93 -5.10
C VAL A 383 23.05 1.44 -6.27
N ASP A 384 24.22 0.87 -5.99
CA ASP A 384 25.11 0.33 -7.03
C ASP A 384 24.45 -0.78 -7.86
N ASP A 385 23.65 -1.66 -7.25
CA ASP A 385 22.94 -2.73 -7.96
C ASP A 385 21.84 -2.16 -8.87
N ILE A 386 20.96 -1.31 -8.32
CA ILE A 386 19.85 -0.75 -9.10
C ILE A 386 20.35 0.14 -10.23
N THR A 387 21.35 0.99 -9.97
CA THR A 387 21.90 1.89 -11.01
C THR A 387 22.62 1.11 -12.09
N THR A 388 23.35 0.03 -11.73
CA THR A 388 23.99 -0.83 -12.75
C THR A 388 22.94 -1.55 -13.59
N ARG A 389 21.91 -2.12 -12.96
CA ARG A 389 20.86 -2.87 -13.64
C ARG A 389 19.99 -2.00 -14.55
N ARG A 390 19.75 -0.74 -14.17
CA ARG A 390 18.95 0.23 -14.93
C ARG A 390 19.81 1.16 -15.81
N GLY A 391 21.13 0.93 -15.90
CA GLY A 391 22.02 1.75 -16.74
C GLY A 391 22.10 3.23 -16.32
N CYS A 392 21.91 3.53 -15.04
CA CYS A 392 21.88 4.90 -14.55
C CYS A 392 23.28 5.53 -14.44
N THR A 393 23.31 6.85 -14.46
CA THR A 393 24.52 7.68 -14.40
C THR A 393 24.36 8.80 -13.35
N HIS A 394 25.41 9.62 -13.16
CA HIS A 394 25.37 10.80 -12.28
C HIS A 394 24.92 10.49 -10.84
N ILE A 395 25.41 9.37 -10.30
CA ILE A 395 25.00 8.89 -8.98
C ILE A 395 25.57 9.83 -7.90
N THR A 396 24.68 10.32 -7.04
CA THR A 396 24.98 11.18 -5.90
C THR A 396 24.56 10.47 -4.62
N TYR A 397 25.54 10.16 -3.77
CA TYR A 397 25.31 9.48 -2.48
C TYR A 397 25.23 10.49 -1.33
N PRO A 398 24.56 10.15 -0.21
CA PRO A 398 24.71 10.90 1.02
C PRO A 398 26.16 10.95 1.47
N ALA A 399 26.55 12.06 2.09
CA ALA A 399 27.84 12.20 2.72
C ALA A 399 27.92 11.35 4.00
N ALA A 400 29.14 11.01 4.43
CA ALA A 400 29.34 10.21 5.64
C ALA A 400 28.82 10.86 6.94
N LYS A 401 28.56 12.17 6.93
CA LYS A 401 27.95 12.90 8.07
C LYS A 401 26.44 12.67 8.13
N ASP A 402 25.80 12.42 7.00
CA ASP A 402 24.34 12.27 6.90
C ASP A 402 23.87 10.96 7.57
N PHE A 403 24.81 10.07 7.93
CA PHE A 403 24.58 8.84 8.69
C PHE A 403 24.95 8.95 10.17
N ARG A 404 25.44 10.11 10.66
CA ARG A 404 25.95 10.28 12.03
C ARG A 404 24.97 10.96 12.99
N ASP A 405 23.97 11.64 12.44
CA ASP A 405 23.03 12.49 13.18
C ASP A 405 21.63 11.87 13.16
N VAL A 406 21.49 10.67 13.73
CA VAL A 406 20.18 10.11 14.10
C VAL A 406 20.01 10.24 15.60
#